data_AF-A0A2S2CQ33-F1
#
_entry.id   AF-A0A2S2CQ33-F1
#
_cell.length_a   1.000
_cell.length_b   1.000
_cell.length_c   1.000
_cell.angle_alpha   90.00
_cell.angle_beta   90.00
_cell.angle_gamma   90.00
#
_symmetry.space_group_name_H-M   'P 1'
#
loop_
_entity.id
_entity.type
_entity.pdbx_description
1 polymer ?
#
loop_
_entity_poly.entity_id
_entity_poly.type
_entity_poly.pdbx_seq_one_letter_code
_entity_poly.pdbx_strand_id
1 'polypeptide(L)'
;MTIEVSGSVLSGSVCGCDLLPTGAAELDAEHEAILGSLTLMLGQEVVPPDTLRGLRRMMADHFATEAREFPRLRPDRRTAHQEAHDHFLRTVDGLLARGDTGQPVGNADIYPLMLWFVVHSNTADAELAESAGPHGALPDLGTMKGMMAALEHPEFTAS
;
A
#
# COMPACT_ATOMS: atom_id res chain seq x y z
N MET A 1 -26.51 10.68 37.63
CA MET A 1 -26.54 11.40 36.34
C MET A 1 -25.64 10.62 35.40
N THR A 2 -26.25 9.76 34.60
CA THR A 2 -25.58 8.83 33.70
C THR A 2 -25.50 9.51 32.35
N ILE A 3 -24.30 9.67 31.79
CA ILE A 3 -24.13 10.13 30.42
C ILE A 3 -23.80 8.89 29.61
N GLU A 4 -24.79 8.40 28.87
CA GLU A 4 -24.59 7.44 27.80
C GLU A 4 -23.99 8.17 26.60
N VAL A 5 -22.85 7.70 26.13
CA VAL A 5 -22.29 8.10 24.83
C VAL A 5 -22.59 6.96 23.86
N SER A 6 -23.78 7.03 23.26
CA SER A 6 -24.07 6.35 21.99
C SER A 6 -23.62 7.26 20.86
N GLY A 7 -22.86 6.73 19.89
CA GLY A 7 -22.75 7.39 18.59
C GLY A 7 -21.45 7.16 17.83
N SER A 8 -21.57 6.37 16.77
CA SER A 8 -20.82 6.44 15.52
C SER A 8 -19.33 6.09 15.54
N VAL A 9 -19.06 4.82 15.21
CA VAL A 9 -17.94 4.47 14.34
C VAL A 9 -18.13 5.20 13.02
N LEU A 10 -17.39 6.29 12.83
CA LEU A 10 -17.25 6.91 11.51
C LEU A 10 -16.35 6.00 10.67
N SER A 11 -16.98 5.09 9.93
CA SER A 11 -16.38 4.48 8.74
C SER A 11 -16.29 5.56 7.66
N GLY A 12 -15.32 6.46 7.81
CA GLY A 12 -15.01 7.48 6.82
C GLY A 12 -14.10 6.89 5.76
N SER A 13 -14.68 6.38 4.68
CA SER A 13 -13.96 6.16 3.42
C SER A 13 -13.66 7.54 2.82
N VAL A 14 -12.42 8.00 2.95
CA VAL A 14 -11.99 9.35 2.51
C VAL A 14 -11.49 9.33 1.05
N CYS A 15 -11.39 8.16 0.43
CA CYS A 15 -11.21 7.98 -1.01
C CYS A 15 -11.87 6.66 -1.36
N GLY A 16 -12.58 6.54 -2.49
CA GLY A 16 -13.25 5.31 -2.94
C GLY A 16 -12.29 4.17 -3.33
N CYS A 17 -11.23 3.99 -2.55
CA CYS A 17 -10.19 2.99 -2.65
C CYS A 17 -10.55 1.84 -1.71
N ASP A 18 -11.58 1.08 -2.07
CA ASP A 18 -11.92 -0.12 -1.31
C ASP A 18 -10.89 -1.22 -1.62
N LEU A 19 -10.39 -1.85 -0.56
CA LEU A 19 -9.53 -3.04 -0.67
C LEU A 19 -10.40 -4.28 -0.74
N LEU A 20 -10.07 -5.17 -1.66
CA LEU A 20 -10.69 -6.48 -1.74
C LEU A 20 -10.16 -7.33 -0.58
N PRO A 21 -11.03 -8.06 0.14
CA PRO A 21 -10.58 -8.96 1.18
C PRO A 21 -9.72 -10.06 0.56
N THR A 22 -8.54 -10.26 1.13
CA THR A 22 -7.66 -11.40 0.82
C THR A 22 -8.19 -12.69 1.43
N GLY A 23 -9.14 -12.62 2.37
CA GLY A 23 -9.66 -13.79 3.07
C GLY A 23 -8.70 -14.33 4.14
N ALA A 24 -7.58 -13.67 4.37
CA ALA A 24 -6.69 -13.87 5.51
C ALA A 24 -6.86 -12.68 6.48
N ALA A 25 -7.50 -12.92 7.61
CA ALA A 25 -7.87 -11.86 8.55
C ALA A 25 -6.67 -11.02 9.07
N GLU A 26 -5.48 -11.63 9.18
CA GLU A 26 -4.25 -10.93 9.54
C GLU A 26 -3.81 -9.95 8.44
N LEU A 27 -3.81 -10.38 7.18
CA LEU A 27 -3.47 -9.52 6.02
C LEU A 27 -4.50 -8.42 5.82
N ASP A 28 -5.79 -8.73 5.95
CA ASP A 28 -6.86 -7.74 5.81
C ASP A 28 -6.75 -6.64 6.88
N ALA A 29 -6.39 -7.00 8.11
CA ALA A 29 -6.16 -6.03 9.18
C ALA A 29 -4.90 -5.17 8.95
N GLU A 30 -3.81 -5.78 8.46
CA GLU A 30 -2.60 -5.04 8.05
C GLU A 30 -2.92 -4.05 6.92
N HIS A 31 -3.71 -4.48 5.94
CA HIS A 31 -4.15 -3.67 4.81
C HIS A 31 -4.96 -2.44 5.23
N GLU A 32 -5.95 -2.63 6.10
CA GLU A 32 -6.75 -1.53 6.66
C GLU A 32 -5.87 -0.54 7.43
N ALA A 33 -4.92 -1.03 8.24
CA ALA A 33 -4.01 -0.18 9.00
C ALA A 33 -3.09 0.67 8.10
N ILE A 34 -2.53 0.06 7.06
CA ILE A 34 -1.66 0.73 6.08
C ILE A 34 -2.45 1.79 5.30
N LEU A 35 -3.62 1.43 4.76
CA LEU A 35 -4.48 2.36 4.03
C LEU A 35 -4.91 3.54 4.91
N GLY A 36 -5.25 3.26 6.17
CA GLY A 36 -5.53 4.30 7.16
C GLY A 36 -4.36 5.26 7.35
N SER A 37 -3.14 4.73 7.49
CA SER A 37 -1.93 5.56 7.61
C SER A 37 -1.69 6.43 6.38
N LEU A 38 -1.82 5.87 5.17
CA LEU A 38 -1.63 6.61 3.91
C LEU A 38 -2.69 7.70 3.73
N THR A 39 -3.94 7.39 4.09
CA THR A 39 -5.06 8.35 4.06
C THR A 39 -4.81 9.52 5.01
N LEU A 40 -4.34 9.25 6.23
CA LEU A 40 -3.99 10.30 7.19
C LEU A 40 -2.85 11.19 6.69
N MET A 41 -1.85 10.62 6.00
CA MET A 41 -0.76 11.38 5.41
C MET A 41 -1.23 12.31 4.29
N LEU A 42 -2.18 11.89 3.45
CA LEU A 42 -2.75 12.75 2.41
C LEU A 42 -3.56 13.94 2.96
N GLY A 43 -4.01 13.84 4.21
CA GLY A 43 -4.61 14.96 4.93
C GLY A 43 -3.62 16.02 5.42
N GLN A 44 -2.31 15.79 5.25
CA GLN A 44 -1.24 16.67 5.75
C GLN A 44 -0.62 17.45 4.60
N GLU A 45 -0.40 18.76 4.80
CA GLU A 45 0.33 19.58 3.82
C GLU A 45 1.80 19.13 3.69
N VAL A 46 2.42 18.79 4.82
CA VAL A 46 3.77 18.23 4.91
C VAL A 46 3.75 17.05 5.85
N VAL A 47 4.25 15.91 5.39
CA VAL A 47 4.36 14.68 6.16
C VAL A 47 5.65 14.68 6.97
N PRO A 48 5.59 14.54 8.31
CA PRO A 48 6.77 14.45 9.15
C PRO A 48 7.61 13.20 8.82
N PRO A 49 8.96 13.28 8.89
CA PRO A 49 9.82 12.11 8.68
C PRO A 49 9.50 10.93 9.60
N ASP A 50 9.11 11.17 10.86
CA ASP A 50 8.73 10.09 11.78
C ASP A 50 7.48 9.34 11.32
N THR A 51 6.54 10.04 10.70
CA THR A 51 5.34 9.45 10.10
C THR A 51 5.72 8.54 8.93
N LEU A 52 6.64 8.97 8.06
CA LEU A 52 7.18 8.14 6.97
C LEU A 52 7.96 6.92 7.48
N ARG A 53 8.72 7.06 8.58
CA ARG A 53 9.41 5.92 9.22
C ARG A 53 8.41 4.89 9.74
N GLY A 54 7.29 5.37 10.30
CA GLY A 54 6.16 4.54 10.70
C GLY A 54 5.61 3.72 9.53
N LEU A 55 5.29 4.37 8.41
CA LEU A 55 4.82 3.69 7.19
C LEU A 55 5.83 2.67 6.68
N ARG A 56 7.12 3.05 6.58
CA ARG A 56 8.17 2.13 6.15
C ARG A 56 8.14 0.87 7.01
N ARG A 57 8.13 1.02 8.34
CA ARG A 57 8.13 -0.11 9.26
C ARG A 57 6.88 -0.99 9.08
N MET A 58 5.70 -0.38 8.99
CA MET A 58 4.45 -1.11 8.76
C MET A 58 4.49 -1.94 7.48
N MET A 59 4.98 -1.34 6.38
CA MET A 59 5.09 -2.01 5.09
C MET A 59 6.13 -3.13 5.11
N ALA A 60 7.27 -2.93 5.77
CA ALA A 60 8.28 -3.98 5.92
C ALA A 60 7.77 -5.16 6.76
N ASP A 61 7.05 -4.88 7.85
CA ASP A 61 6.44 -5.91 8.70
C ASP A 61 5.37 -6.69 7.89
N HIS A 62 4.50 -5.99 7.16
CA HIS A 62 3.49 -6.58 6.27
C HIS A 62 4.10 -7.45 5.16
N PHE A 63 5.10 -6.94 4.43
CA PHE A 63 5.80 -7.72 3.40
C PHE A 63 6.47 -8.98 3.96
N ALA A 64 6.94 -8.95 5.21
CA ALA A 64 7.47 -10.12 5.88
C ALA A 64 6.37 -11.15 6.24
N THR A 65 5.14 -10.70 6.49
CA THR A 65 3.96 -11.57 6.63
C THR A 65 3.66 -12.25 5.28
N GLU A 66 3.55 -11.49 4.19
CA GLU A 66 3.28 -12.03 2.85
C GLU A 66 4.35 -13.01 2.35
N ALA A 67 5.62 -12.72 2.64
CA ALA A 67 6.74 -13.57 2.23
C ALA A 67 6.64 -15.02 2.80
N ARG A 68 5.88 -15.23 3.87
CA ARG A 68 5.59 -16.58 4.41
C ARG A 68 4.67 -17.39 3.49
N GLU A 69 3.86 -16.71 2.71
CA GLU A 69 2.88 -17.27 1.77
C GLU A 69 3.47 -17.48 0.36
N PHE A 70 4.59 -16.81 0.04
CA PHE A 70 5.29 -16.93 -1.25
C PHE A 70 5.62 -18.35 -1.72
N PRO A 71 5.90 -19.35 -0.85
CA PRO A 71 6.03 -20.74 -1.27
C PRO A 71 4.86 -21.29 -2.10
N ARG A 72 3.66 -20.70 -1.97
CA ARG A 72 2.44 -21.05 -2.71
C ARG A 72 2.39 -20.47 -4.13
N LEU A 73 3.17 -19.41 -4.39
CA LEU A 73 3.26 -18.79 -5.70
C LEU A 73 4.19 -19.54 -6.64
N ARG A 74 3.90 -19.44 -7.94
CA ARG A 74 4.85 -19.83 -8.99
C ARG A 74 6.12 -18.97 -8.88
N PRO A 75 7.31 -19.50 -9.21
CA PRO A 75 8.57 -18.77 -9.04
C PRO A 75 8.63 -17.41 -9.73
N ASP A 76 8.07 -17.29 -10.94
CA ASP A 76 8.00 -16.03 -11.69
C ASP A 76 7.18 -14.96 -10.94
N ARG A 77 6.04 -15.36 -10.37
CA ARG A 77 5.16 -14.47 -9.60
C ARG A 77 5.79 -14.05 -8.29
N ARG A 78 6.42 -14.99 -7.58
CA ARG A 78 7.19 -14.70 -6.36
C ARG A 78 8.26 -13.65 -6.60
N THR A 79 9.07 -13.80 -7.65
CA THR A 79 10.13 -12.84 -7.97
C THR A 79 9.55 -11.46 -8.26
N ALA A 80 8.51 -11.38 -9.08
CA ALA A 80 7.87 -10.10 -9.41
C ALA A 80 7.25 -9.42 -8.18
N HIS A 81 6.64 -10.19 -7.26
CA HIS A 81 6.07 -9.69 -6.01
C HIS A 81 7.15 -9.13 -5.08
N GLN A 82 8.25 -9.86 -4.90
CA GLN A 82 9.39 -9.39 -4.10
C GLN A 82 10.04 -8.13 -4.69
N GLU A 83 10.19 -8.06 -6.02
CA GLU A 83 10.74 -6.87 -6.68
C GLU A 83 9.84 -5.64 -6.47
N ALA A 84 8.51 -5.84 -6.46
CA ALA A 84 7.55 -4.78 -6.17
C ALA A 84 7.66 -4.29 -4.71
N HIS A 85 7.77 -5.20 -3.75
CA HIS A 85 8.04 -4.88 -2.34
C HIS A 85 9.33 -4.08 -2.16
N ASP A 86 10.42 -4.57 -2.76
CA ASP A 86 11.72 -3.92 -2.65
C ASP A 86 11.71 -2.53 -3.30
N HIS A 87 10.98 -2.37 -4.41
CA HIS A 87 10.81 -1.07 -5.06
C HIS A 87 10.05 -0.09 -4.16
N PHE A 88 8.92 -0.52 -3.57
CA PHE A 88 8.15 0.33 -2.67
C PHE A 88 9.00 0.83 -1.49
N LEU A 89 9.75 -0.07 -0.84
CA LEU A 89 10.61 0.31 0.29
C LEU A 89 11.72 1.28 -0.12
N ARG A 90 12.35 1.09 -1.28
CA ARG A 90 13.34 2.04 -1.82
C ARG A 90 12.73 3.41 -2.09
N THR A 91 11.51 3.46 -2.60
CA THR A 91 10.80 4.73 -2.84
C THR A 91 10.56 5.47 -1.53
N VAL A 92 10.08 4.78 -0.49
CA VAL A 92 9.91 5.36 0.85
C VAL A 92 11.24 5.81 1.46
N ASP A 93 12.30 5.01 1.32
CA ASP A 93 13.64 5.37 1.80
C ASP A 93 14.18 6.63 1.09
N GLY A 94 13.88 6.81 -0.20
CA GLY A 94 14.20 8.03 -0.95
C GLY A 94 13.47 9.26 -0.42
N LEU A 95 12.18 9.14 -0.09
CA LEU A 95 11.40 10.22 0.53
C LEU A 95 11.89 10.55 1.94
N LEU A 96 12.28 9.54 2.72
CA LEU A 96 12.88 9.72 4.04
C LEU A 96 14.20 10.49 3.96
N ALA A 97 15.11 10.08 3.07
CA ALA A 97 16.38 10.78 2.85
C ALA A 97 16.14 12.24 2.45
N ARG A 98 15.13 12.48 1.61
CA ARG A 98 14.73 13.84 1.21
C ARG A 98 14.24 14.66 2.42
N GLY A 99 13.32 14.10 3.21
CA GLY A 99 12.82 14.71 4.45
C GLY A 99 13.92 15.02 5.47
N ASP A 100 14.89 14.12 5.62
CA ASP A 100 16.03 14.29 6.54
C ASP A 100 16.99 15.41 6.12
N THR A 101 16.98 15.81 4.83
CA THR A 101 17.68 17.00 4.34
C THR A 101 16.85 18.30 4.47
N GLY A 102 15.66 18.24 5.06
CA GLY A 102 14.77 19.38 5.27
C GLY A 102 13.90 19.73 4.05
N GLN A 103 13.92 18.91 3.00
CA GLN A 103 13.04 19.09 1.85
C GLN A 103 11.65 18.49 2.17
N PRO A 104 10.55 19.22 1.91
CA PRO A 104 9.21 18.77 2.29
C PRO A 104 8.81 17.51 1.52
N VAL A 105 8.05 16.64 2.18
CA VAL A 105 7.31 15.52 1.57
C VAL A 105 5.83 15.84 1.72
N GLY A 106 5.10 15.89 0.61
CA GLY A 106 3.71 16.31 0.59
C GLY A 106 2.84 15.37 -0.22
N ASN A 107 1.60 15.79 -0.48
CA ASN A 107 0.59 14.94 -1.13
C ASN A 107 1.02 14.38 -2.50
N ALA A 108 1.83 15.13 -3.26
CA ALA A 108 2.35 14.66 -4.55
C ALA A 108 3.26 13.42 -4.43
N ASP A 109 3.87 13.21 -3.27
CA ASP A 109 4.73 12.06 -2.98
C ASP A 109 3.97 10.89 -2.37
N ILE A 110 2.98 11.18 -1.53
CA ILE A 110 2.19 10.17 -0.83
C ILE A 110 1.13 9.55 -1.74
N TYR A 111 0.53 10.33 -2.64
CA TYR A 111 -0.53 9.85 -3.51
C TYR A 111 -0.09 8.66 -4.39
N PRO A 112 1.10 8.68 -5.02
CA PRO A 112 1.63 7.51 -5.72
C PRO A 112 1.80 6.27 -4.82
N LEU A 113 2.19 6.45 -3.55
CA LEU A 113 2.32 5.32 -2.60
C LEU A 113 0.95 4.72 -2.27
N MET A 114 -0.07 5.55 -2.06
CA MET A 114 -1.44 5.09 -1.83
C MET A 114 -1.99 4.36 -3.04
N LEU A 115 -1.81 4.92 -4.23
CA LEU A 115 -2.27 4.29 -5.47
C LEU A 115 -1.59 2.95 -5.70
N TRP A 116 -0.27 2.88 -5.52
CA TRP A 116 0.47 1.63 -5.60
C TRP A 116 -0.08 0.60 -4.62
N PHE A 117 -0.28 0.99 -3.35
CA PHE A 117 -0.74 0.09 -2.31
C PHE A 117 -2.11 -0.52 -2.63
N VAL A 118 -3.08 0.31 -2.99
CA VAL A 118 -4.44 -0.14 -3.34
C VAL A 118 -4.42 -1.10 -4.53
N VAL A 119 -3.62 -0.78 -5.54
CA VAL A 119 -3.47 -1.62 -6.73
C VAL A 119 -2.81 -2.95 -6.39
N HIS A 120 -1.70 -2.91 -5.65
CA HIS A 120 -0.90 -4.08 -5.31
C HIS A 120 -1.75 -5.05 -4.47
N SER A 121 -2.43 -4.54 -3.45
CA SER A 121 -3.35 -5.32 -2.61
C SER A 121 -4.53 -5.93 -3.37
N ASN A 122 -5.10 -5.19 -4.32
CA ASN A 122 -6.23 -5.70 -5.11
C ASN A 122 -5.81 -6.63 -6.26
N THR A 123 -4.51 -6.82 -6.50
CA THR A 123 -4.03 -7.64 -7.62
C THR A 123 -3.04 -8.71 -7.17
N ALA A 124 -1.83 -8.32 -6.77
CA ALA A 124 -0.77 -9.25 -6.38
C ALA A 124 -1.11 -9.99 -5.09
N ASP A 125 -1.62 -9.29 -4.07
CA ASP A 125 -1.90 -9.92 -2.77
C ASP A 125 -3.15 -10.82 -2.85
N ALA A 126 -4.07 -10.51 -3.77
CA ALA A 126 -5.18 -11.40 -4.12
C ALA A 126 -4.69 -12.72 -4.74
N GLU A 127 -3.55 -12.76 -5.45
CA GLU A 127 -2.98 -14.03 -5.94
C GLU A 127 -2.51 -14.93 -4.78
N LEU A 128 -2.05 -14.36 -3.66
CA LEU A 128 -1.70 -15.12 -2.45
C LEU A 128 -2.93 -15.81 -1.87
N ALA A 129 -4.05 -15.08 -1.82
CA ALA A 129 -5.35 -15.59 -1.39
C ALA A 129 -5.92 -16.68 -2.31
N GLU A 130 -5.92 -16.44 -3.62
CA GLU A 130 -6.45 -17.38 -4.60
C GLU A 130 -5.60 -18.66 -4.72
N SER A 131 -4.29 -18.58 -4.49
CA SER A 131 -3.43 -19.78 -4.43
C SER A 131 -3.80 -20.74 -3.29
N ALA A 132 -4.63 -20.31 -2.34
CA ALA A 132 -5.24 -21.13 -1.29
C ALA A 132 -6.63 -21.70 -1.65
N GLY A 133 -7.22 -21.38 -2.83
CA GLY A 133 -8.55 -21.80 -3.27
C GLY A 133 -8.62 -22.34 -4.73
N PRO A 134 -9.69 -23.08 -5.12
CA PRO A 134 -9.72 -23.86 -6.38
C PRO A 134 -10.06 -23.09 -7.67
N HIS A 135 -10.27 -21.76 -7.65
CA HIS A 135 -10.72 -21.01 -8.84
C HIS A 135 -9.96 -19.68 -8.98
N GLY A 136 -8.73 -19.77 -9.51
CA GLY A 136 -7.93 -18.59 -9.83
C GLY A 136 -8.20 -18.07 -11.24
N ALA A 137 -8.61 -16.79 -11.33
CA ALA A 137 -8.53 -16.01 -12.56
C ALA A 137 -8.81 -14.51 -12.30
N LEU A 138 -7.75 -13.68 -12.20
CA LEU A 138 -7.77 -12.24 -12.46
C LEU A 138 -6.40 -11.77 -13.06
N PRO A 139 -6.25 -10.49 -13.46
CA PRO A 139 -6.02 -10.03 -14.83
C PRO A 139 -4.55 -10.08 -15.29
N ASP A 140 -4.37 -9.92 -16.62
CA ASP A 140 -3.10 -10.05 -17.34
C ASP A 140 -1.95 -9.12 -16.85
N LEU A 141 -0.72 -9.68 -16.89
CA LEU A 141 0.57 -9.13 -16.48
C LEU A 141 0.95 -7.80 -17.16
N GLY A 142 0.26 -7.41 -18.23
CA GLY A 142 0.45 -6.11 -18.91
C GLY A 142 0.25 -4.91 -17.98
N THR A 143 -0.56 -5.06 -16.93
CA THR A 143 -0.90 -3.97 -16.00
C THR A 143 0.27 -3.60 -15.06
N MET A 144 1.02 -4.59 -14.54
CA MET A 144 2.17 -4.34 -13.63
C MET A 144 3.31 -3.55 -14.29
N LYS A 145 3.62 -3.85 -15.56
CA LYS A 145 4.69 -3.15 -16.29
C LYS A 145 4.34 -1.69 -16.61
N GLY A 146 3.07 -1.38 -16.83
CA GLY A 146 2.59 0.00 -16.97
C GLY A 146 2.59 0.78 -15.65
N MET A 147 2.44 0.08 -14.52
CA MET A 147 2.39 0.68 -13.17
C MET A 147 3.77 1.07 -12.64
N MET A 148 4.82 0.31 -12.98
CA MET A 148 6.20 0.70 -12.67
C MET A 148 6.58 2.04 -13.33
N ALA A 149 6.10 2.29 -14.56
CA ALA A 149 6.34 3.54 -15.26
C ALA A 149 5.68 4.78 -14.60
N ALA A 150 4.60 4.59 -13.83
CA ALA A 150 3.91 5.67 -13.12
C ALA A 150 4.67 6.14 -11.85
N LEU A 151 5.55 5.31 -11.30
CA LEU A 151 6.44 5.68 -10.19
C LEU A 151 7.76 6.31 -10.67
N GLU A 152 8.12 6.12 -11.94
CA GLU A 152 9.35 6.66 -12.54
C GLU A 152 9.17 8.04 -13.19
N HIS A 153 7.93 8.48 -13.45
CA HIS A 153 7.65 9.76 -14.12
C HIS A 153 6.50 10.56 -13.45
N PRO A 154 6.79 11.50 -12.52
CA PRO A 154 5.78 12.41 -11.95
C PRO A 154 5.38 13.58 -12.88
N GLU A 155 5.60 13.49 -14.19
CA GLU A 155 5.23 14.57 -15.12
C GLU A 155 3.80 14.38 -15.63
N PHE A 156 2.82 14.86 -14.86
CA PHE A 156 1.56 15.32 -15.45
C PHE A 156 1.69 16.82 -15.70
N THR A 157 2.10 17.16 -16.92
CA THR A 157 2.06 18.54 -17.39
C THR A 157 0.61 19.03 -17.42
N ALA A 158 0.34 20.11 -16.70
CA ALA A 158 -0.87 20.88 -16.86
C ALA A 158 -1.09 21.27 -18.33
N SER A 159 -2.32 21.18 -18.80
CA SER A 159 -2.84 21.96 -19.92
C SER A 159 -4.19 22.51 -19.52
#